data_AF-A0A5C7KUB7-F1
#
_entry.id   AF-A0A5C7KUB7-F1
#
_cell.length_a   1.000
_cell.length_b   1.000
_cell.length_c   1.000
_cell.angle_alpha   90.00
_cell.angle_beta   90.00
_cell.angle_gamma   90.00
#
_symmetry.space_group_name_H-M   'P 1'
#
loop_
_entity.id
_entity.type
_entity.pdbx_description
1 polymer ?
#
loop_
_entity_poly.entity_id
_entity_poly.type
_entity_poly.pdbx_seq_one_letter_code
_entity_poly.pdbx_strand_id
1 'polypeptide(L)'
;MKKDGQKYKVIYLPDIKFHTAKKKPTPSLGKKVRESFQNNTSGRVYDHLSKSLEIQKDNSFILRALQFDPDFVKMVQEEEAKGYKILIGMPNEGIPVLLGKDTIEFLDSKNGRRLLRGLDKNKT
;
A
#
# COMPACT_ATOMS: atom_id res chain seq x y z
N MET A 1 -7.71 18.29 16.46
CA MET A 1 -7.00 19.26 17.33
C MET A 1 -5.64 18.69 17.70
N LYS A 2 -4.55 19.39 17.35
CA LYS A 2 -3.22 19.12 17.93
C LYS A 2 -3.23 19.67 19.37
N LYS A 3 -2.89 18.85 20.36
CA LYS A 3 -2.62 19.35 21.73
C LYS A 3 -1.15 19.79 21.75
N ASP A 4 -0.89 20.99 22.25
CA ASP A 4 0.48 21.50 22.37
C ASP A 4 1.36 20.53 23.17
N GLY A 5 2.55 20.21 22.64
CA GLY A 5 3.54 19.31 23.26
C GLY A 5 3.51 17.84 22.81
N GLN A 6 2.52 17.39 22.04
CA GLN A 6 2.48 16.00 21.56
C GLN A 6 3.35 15.81 20.30
N LYS A 7 4.28 14.84 20.32
CA LYS A 7 5.09 14.47 19.16
C LYS A 7 4.31 13.53 18.24
N TYR A 8 4.50 13.66 16.93
CA TYR A 8 3.80 12.85 15.94
C TYR A 8 4.78 12.22 14.95
N LYS A 9 4.47 11.02 14.50
CA LYS A 9 5.07 10.39 13.31
C LYS A 9 3.97 10.04 12.34
N VAL A 10 4.18 10.36 11.06
CA VAL A 10 3.16 10.16 10.02
C VAL A 10 3.64 9.07 9.07
N ILE A 11 2.81 8.04 8.88
CA ILE A 11 2.95 7.05 7.82
C ILE A 11 2.06 7.53 6.68
N TYR A 12 2.67 7.97 5.59
CA TYR A 12 1.94 8.44 4.41
C TYR A 12 1.82 7.33 3.38
N LEU A 13 0.60 7.06 2.92
CA LEU A 13 0.28 6.04 1.90
C LEU A 13 -0.08 6.74 0.58
N PRO A 14 0.89 6.91 -0.34
CA PRO A 14 0.71 7.78 -1.50
C PRO A 14 -0.02 7.12 -2.69
N ASP A 15 0.17 5.81 -2.90
CA ASP A 15 -0.31 5.11 -4.08
C ASP A 15 -0.41 3.58 -3.85
N ILE A 16 -1.20 2.92 -4.69
CA ILE A 16 -1.22 1.45 -4.85
C ILE A 16 -0.81 1.14 -6.28
N LYS A 17 0.04 0.14 -6.48
CA LYS A 17 0.50 -0.28 -7.83
C LYS A 17 0.21 -1.74 -8.10
N PHE A 18 -0.39 -2.03 -9.25
CA PHE A 18 -0.53 -3.38 -9.75
C PHE A 18 0.67 -3.81 -10.57
N HIS A 19 1.25 -4.94 -10.20
CA HIS A 19 2.43 -5.54 -10.81
C HIS A 19 2.06 -6.85 -11.50
N THR A 20 2.60 -7.08 -12.70
CA THR A 20 2.51 -8.35 -13.44
C THR A 20 3.63 -9.31 -13.05
N ALA A 21 4.77 -8.77 -12.62
CA ALA A 21 5.87 -9.57 -12.12
C ALA A 21 5.47 -10.28 -10.82
N LYS A 22 5.95 -11.52 -10.63
CA LYS A 22 5.78 -12.27 -9.38
C LYS A 22 6.61 -11.63 -8.26
N LYS A 23 6.07 -10.58 -7.64
CA LYS A 23 6.64 -9.99 -6.43
C LYS A 23 6.40 -10.94 -5.25
N LYS A 24 7.43 -11.17 -4.44
CA LYS A 24 7.26 -11.91 -3.19
C LYS A 24 6.43 -11.04 -2.23
N PRO A 25 5.35 -11.56 -1.64
CA PRO A 25 4.60 -10.85 -0.62
C PRO A 25 5.54 -10.41 0.51
N THR A 26 5.25 -9.25 1.08
CA THR A 26 6.00 -8.73 2.22
C THR A 26 5.57 -9.50 3.46
N PRO A 27 6.49 -10.22 4.14
CA PRO A 27 6.10 -11.11 5.24
C PRO A 27 5.54 -10.37 6.46
N SER A 28 5.95 -9.13 6.68
CA SER A 28 5.52 -8.29 7.79
C SER A 28 5.52 -6.83 7.34
N LEU A 29 4.34 -6.22 7.38
CA LEU A 29 4.17 -4.81 7.07
C LEU A 29 4.83 -3.99 8.19
N GLY A 30 4.60 -4.37 9.45
CA GLY A 30 5.17 -3.69 10.61
C GLY A 30 6.69 -3.55 10.57
N LYS A 31 7.40 -4.63 10.22
CA LYS A 31 8.86 -4.59 10.03
C LYS A 31 9.25 -3.63 8.92
N LYS A 32 8.52 -3.64 7.79
CA LYS A 32 8.85 -2.77 6.66
C LYS A 32 8.66 -1.29 6.97
N VAL A 33 7.60 -0.97 7.71
CA VAL A 33 7.35 0.39 8.21
C VAL A 33 8.45 0.81 9.19
N ARG A 34 8.86 -0.07 10.12
CA ARG A 34 9.94 0.21 11.06
C ARG A 34 11.28 0.50 10.36
N GLU A 35 11.64 -0.32 9.38
CA GLU A 35 12.83 -0.09 8.53
C GLU A 35 12.75 1.28 7.82
N SER A 36 11.58 1.61 7.29
CA SER A 36 11.35 2.88 6.59
C SER A 36 11.52 4.08 7.54
N PHE A 37 11.03 3.96 8.78
CA PHE A 37 11.22 4.98 9.82
C PHE A 37 12.69 5.13 10.24
N GLN A 38 13.40 4.03 10.45
CA GLN A 38 14.80 4.06 10.90
C GLN A 38 15.71 4.67 9.83
N ASN A 39 15.45 4.35 8.56
CA ASN A 39 16.28 4.80 7.45
C ASN A 39 15.79 6.12 6.83
N ASN A 40 14.66 6.66 7.29
CA ASN A 40 14.00 7.82 6.69
C ASN A 40 13.82 7.69 5.16
N THR A 41 13.45 6.49 4.71
CA THR A 41 13.27 6.16 3.29
C THR A 41 11.87 5.64 3.03
N SER A 42 11.38 5.84 1.80
CA SER A 42 10.09 5.29 1.38
C SER A 42 10.19 3.76 1.21
N GLY A 43 9.28 3.04 1.86
CA GLY A 43 9.13 1.59 1.70
C GLY A 43 8.07 1.20 0.67
N ARG A 44 8.08 -0.08 0.27
CA ARG A 44 7.01 -0.72 -0.50
C ARG A 44 6.59 -2.00 0.21
N VAL A 45 5.28 -2.20 0.31
CA VAL A 45 4.66 -3.43 0.79
C VAL A 45 4.02 -4.09 -0.41
N TYR A 46 4.29 -5.37 -0.58
CA TYR A 46 3.75 -6.19 -1.66
C TYR A 46 2.81 -7.22 -1.07
N ASP A 47 1.66 -7.40 -1.70
CA ASP A 47 0.71 -8.43 -1.34
C ASP A 47 0.11 -9.06 -2.61
N HIS A 48 -0.46 -10.24 -2.47
CA HIS A 48 -1.22 -10.86 -3.54
C HIS A 48 -2.59 -10.22 -3.66
N LEU A 49 -3.06 -10.12 -4.91
CA LEU A 49 -4.42 -9.72 -5.18
C LEU A 49 -5.36 -10.85 -4.70
N SER A 50 -6.06 -10.65 -3.58
CA SER A 50 -7.16 -11.54 -3.23
C SER A 50 -8.30 -11.33 -4.22
N LYS A 51 -8.99 -12.41 -4.61
CA LYS A 51 -10.03 -12.42 -5.67
C LYS A 51 -11.19 -11.44 -5.44
N SER A 52 -11.30 -10.84 -4.26
CA SER A 52 -12.42 -10.00 -3.83
C SER A 52 -12.05 -8.52 -3.68
N LEU A 53 -11.12 -8.00 -4.47
CA LEU A 53 -11.01 -6.55 -4.65
C LEU A 53 -12.20 -6.06 -5.49
N GLU A 54 -13.39 -6.11 -4.91
CA GLU A 54 -14.29 -4.99 -5.12
C GLU A 54 -13.46 -3.76 -4.75
N ILE A 55 -13.34 -2.81 -5.67
CA ILE A 55 -12.63 -1.56 -5.45
C ILE A 55 -13.41 -0.85 -4.33
N GLN A 56 -13.08 -1.17 -3.09
CA GLN A 56 -13.69 -0.55 -1.93
C GLN A 56 -13.34 0.91 -2.04
N LYS A 57 -14.37 1.76 -2.15
CA LYS A 57 -14.21 3.21 -2.18
C LYS A 57 -13.64 3.75 -0.87
N ASP A 58 -13.58 2.91 0.17
CA ASP A 58 -12.96 3.23 1.44
C ASP A 58 -11.57 2.58 1.57
N ASN A 59 -10.65 3.30 2.21
CA ASN A 59 -9.32 2.80 2.51
C ASN A 59 -9.31 1.81 3.70
N SER A 60 -10.49 1.24 4.04
CA SER A 60 -10.69 0.44 5.25
C SER A 60 -9.93 -0.87 5.20
N PHE A 61 -9.76 -1.45 4.01
CA PHE A 61 -8.96 -2.67 3.81
C PHE A 61 -7.50 -2.48 4.27
N ILE A 62 -6.89 -1.33 3.95
CA ILE A 62 -5.51 -1.05 4.35
C ILE A 62 -5.42 -0.88 5.86
N LEU A 63 -6.39 -0.15 6.46
CA LEU A 63 -6.44 0.01 7.91
C LEU A 63 -6.61 -1.33 8.63
N ARG A 64 -7.43 -2.24 8.10
CA ARG A 64 -7.56 -3.61 8.65
C ARG A 64 -6.25 -4.38 8.54
N ALA A 65 -5.58 -4.35 7.38
CA ALA A 65 -4.29 -5.01 7.19
C ALA A 65 -3.24 -4.50 8.19
N LEU A 66 -3.23 -3.19 8.48
CA LEU A 66 -2.36 -2.59 9.49
C LEU A 66 -2.71 -3.04 10.92
N GLN A 67 -4.00 -3.07 11.26
CA GLN A 67 -4.47 -3.42 12.61
C GLN A 67 -4.19 -4.87 13.00
N PHE A 68 -4.24 -5.80 12.04
CA PHE A 68 -4.01 -7.23 12.30
C PHE A 68 -2.54 -7.65 12.21
N ASP A 69 -1.61 -6.76 11.83
CA ASP A 69 -0.19 -7.06 11.83
C ASP A 69 0.39 -6.88 13.26
N PRO A 70 0.83 -7.97 13.93
CA PRO A 70 1.33 -7.89 15.30
C PRO A 70 2.62 -7.09 15.42
N ASP A 71 3.48 -7.10 14.39
CA ASP A 71 4.70 -6.29 14.38
C ASP A 71 4.36 -4.80 14.24
N PHE A 72 3.30 -4.47 13.50
CA PHE A 72 2.82 -3.10 13.38
C PHE A 72 2.24 -2.58 14.69
N VAL A 73 1.37 -3.36 15.33
CA VAL A 73 0.79 -3.01 16.64
C VAL A 73 1.90 -2.82 17.68
N LYS A 74 2.88 -3.74 17.72
CA LYS A 74 4.03 -3.62 18.61
C LYS A 74 4.84 -2.35 18.33
N MET A 75 5.08 -2.02 17.06
CA MET A 75 5.78 -0.79 16.68
C MET A 75 5.03 0.47 17.13
N VAL A 76 3.70 0.50 16.98
CA VAL A 76 2.88 1.62 17.46
C VAL A 76 3.00 1.77 18.98
N GLN A 77 2.88 0.68 19.73
CA GLN A 77 3.03 0.69 21.20
C GLN A 77 4.41 1.18 21.66
N GLU A 78 5.48 0.74 20.98
CA GLU A 78 6.85 1.17 21.28
C GLU A 78 7.06 2.67 21.02
N GLU A 79 6.43 3.22 19.98
CA GLU A 79 6.53 4.65 19.67
C GLU A 79 5.64 5.51 20.58
N GLU A 80 4.47 5.01 20.97
CA GLU A 80 3.60 5.63 21.97
C GLU A 80 4.28 5.71 23.35
N ALA A 81 4.99 4.66 23.77
CA ALA A 81 5.79 4.67 24.99
C ALA A 81 6.91 5.74 24.97
N LYS A 82 7.39 6.13 23.79
CA LYS A 82 8.37 7.23 23.59
C LYS A 82 7.71 8.61 23.53
N GLY A 83 6.38 8.69 23.70
CA GLY A 83 5.60 9.93 23.65
C GLY A 83 5.20 10.36 22.24
N TYR A 84 5.36 9.52 21.21
CA TYR A 84 4.89 9.80 19.85
C TYR A 84 3.48 9.27 19.64
N LYS A 85 2.67 9.99 18.87
CA LYS A 85 1.47 9.44 18.25
C LYS A 85 1.73 9.09 16.79
N ILE A 86 1.33 7.90 16.38
CA ILE A 86 1.39 7.46 14.99
C ILE A 86 0.11 7.91 14.27
N LEU A 87 0.27 8.60 13.15
CA LEU A 87 -0.82 9.00 12.26
C LEU A 87 -0.67 8.28 10.93
N ILE A 88 -1.79 7.85 10.36
CA ILE A 88 -1.84 7.33 9.00
C ILE A 88 -2.40 8.43 8.10
N GLY A 89 -1.58 8.93 7.19
CA GLY A 89 -1.94 9.95 6.22
C GLY A 89 -2.21 9.34 4.85
N MET A 90 -3.21 9.86 4.16
CA MET A 90 -3.62 9.42 2.81
C MET A 90 -4.03 10.67 1.99
N PRO A 91 -3.99 10.63 0.65
CA PRO A 91 -4.49 11.72 -0.18
C PRO A 91 -6.00 11.94 0.03
N ASN A 92 -6.43 13.21 -0.01
CA ASN A 92 -7.83 13.59 0.25
C ASN A 92 -8.83 12.98 -0.75
N GLU A 93 -8.39 12.75 -1.99
CA GLU A 93 -9.21 12.21 -3.07
C GLU A 93 -9.24 10.67 -3.11
N GLY A 94 -8.63 10.03 -2.10
CA GLY A 94 -8.41 8.59 -2.06
C GLY A 94 -7.02 8.19 -2.55
N ILE A 95 -6.62 6.94 -2.28
CA ILE A 95 -5.30 6.46 -2.70
C ILE A 95 -5.36 6.10 -4.19
N PRO A 96 -4.59 6.76 -5.06
CA PRO A 96 -4.59 6.46 -6.48
C PRO A 96 -4.09 5.04 -6.74
N VAL A 97 -4.84 4.31 -7.57
CA VAL A 97 -4.49 2.96 -8.03
C VAL A 97 -3.86 3.08 -9.41
N LEU A 98 -2.59 2.70 -9.51
CA LEU A 98 -1.77 2.87 -10.69
C LEU A 98 -1.25 1.53 -11.21
N LEU A 99 -0.76 1.52 -12.45
CA LEU A 99 -0.04 0.38 -13.00
C LEU A 99 1.45 0.49 -12.65
N GLY A 100 2.02 -0.64 -12.23
CA GLY A 100 3.47 -0.81 -12.10
C GLY A 100 4.16 -0.73 -13.46
N LYS A 101 5.45 -0.38 -13.45
CA LYS A 101 6.25 -0.25 -14.67
C LYS A 101 6.27 -1.54 -15.51
N ASP A 102 6.41 -2.68 -14.84
CA ASP A 102 6.33 -4.02 -15.42
C ASP A 102 4.97 -4.32 -16.06
N THR A 103 3.88 -3.80 -15.47
CA THR A 103 2.54 -3.92 -16.05
C THR A 103 2.43 -3.09 -17.32
N ILE A 104 2.94 -1.86 -17.31
CA ILE A 104 2.98 -0.99 -18.49
C ILE A 104 3.80 -1.65 -19.60
N GLU A 105 5.02 -2.11 -19.29
CA GLU A 105 5.90 -2.83 -20.23
C GLU A 105 5.21 -4.09 -20.79
N PHE A 106 4.46 -4.82 -19.98
CA PHE A 106 3.69 -5.98 -20.44
C PHE A 106 2.57 -5.57 -21.40
N LEU A 107 1.80 -4.52 -21.09
CA LEU A 107 0.72 -4.04 -21.95
C LEU A 107 1.22 -3.56 -23.31
N ASP A 108 2.38 -2.90 -23.31
CA ASP A 108 3.02 -2.42 -24.54
C ASP A 108 3.61 -3.54 -25.41
N SER A 109 3.85 -4.72 -24.82
CA SER A 109 4.36 -5.90 -25.52
C SER A 109 3.35 -6.47 -26.53
N LYS A 110 3.85 -7.27 -27.48
CA LYS A 110 2.99 -7.99 -28.45
C LYS A 110 1.91 -8.84 -27.77
N ASN A 111 2.25 -9.46 -26.64
CA ASN A 111 1.33 -10.31 -25.88
C ASN A 111 0.25 -9.49 -25.16
N GLY A 112 0.64 -8.37 -24.54
CA GLY A 112 -0.29 -7.43 -23.92
C GLY A 112 -1.29 -6.86 -24.91
N ARG A 113 -0.81 -6.35 -26.06
CA ARG A 113 -1.67 -5.85 -27.15
C ARG A 113 -2.63 -6.91 -27.69
N ARG A 114 -2.20 -8.18 -27.78
CA ARG A 114 -3.06 -9.29 -28.21
C ARG A 114 -4.16 -9.57 -27.20
N LEU A 115 -3.84 -9.52 -25.90
CA LEU A 115 -4.80 -9.71 -24.83
C LEU A 115 -5.86 -8.60 -24.84
N LEU A 116 -5.44 -7.33 -24.94
CA LEU A 116 -6.35 -6.18 -25.05
C LEU A 116 -7.32 -6.32 -26.24
N ARG A 117 -6.80 -6.69 -27.41
CA ARG A 117 -7.64 -6.97 -28.59
C ARG A 117 -8.68 -8.06 -28.37
N GLY A 118 -8.37 -9.06 -27.55
CA GLY A 118 -9.32 -10.12 -27.19
C GLY A 118 -10.41 -9.62 -26.25
N LEU A 119 -10.05 -8.77 -25.28
CA LEU A 119 -11.01 -8.16 -24.35
C LEU A 119 -11.98 -7.21 -25.06
N ASP A 120 -11.48 -6.40 -26.01
CA ASP A 120 -12.32 -5.47 -26.77
C ASP A 120 -13.37 -6.21 -27.61
N LYS A 121 -13.00 -7.34 -28.22
CA LYS A 121 -13.92 -8.19 -28.99
C LYS A 121 -15.02 -8.84 -28.15
N ASN A 122 -14.74 -9.10 -26.88
CA ASN A 122 -15.70 -9.72 -25.95
C ASN A 122 -16.63 -8.70 -25.29
N LYS A 123 -16.40 -7.39 -25.47
CA LYS A 123 -17.26 -6.30 -24.97
C LYS A 123 -18.32 -5.84 -25.98
N THR A 124 -18.14 -6.16 -27.27
CA THR A 124 -19.16 -6.08 -28.32
C THR A 124 -19.99 -7.35 -28.37
#